data_AF-A0A4R2LNK9-F1
#
_entry.id   AF-A0A4R2LNK9-F1
#
_cell.length_a   1.000
_cell.length_b   1.000
_cell.length_c   1.000
_cell.angle_alpha   90.00
_cell.angle_beta   90.00
_cell.angle_gamma   90.00
#
_symmetry.space_group_name_H-M   'P 1'
#
loop_
_entity.id
_entity.type
_entity.pdbx_description
1 polymer ?
#
loop_
_entity_poly.entity_id
_entity_poly.type
_entity_poly.pdbx_seq_one_letter_code
_entity_poly.pdbx_strand_id
1 'polypeptide(L)'
;MSITIKELVEDVNLPSANIQKVKWNTPIMSKKEGIYIVSLSENEEINKTMTEFPISMDILKKWIKKLGHFTIDKEDTQDANIIRNRLNEFWIPDENIIYIGKAPLRKNGGGIGKRVQEYYDTAIGERGPHAGGHWIKLLECLNELHVFYIECTDSAGVESKLLAAFGEQVSTETKEKLSTKGVILPFANLEDGKKLRKKHGLGHMKPSK
;
A
#
# COMPACT_ATOMS: atom_id res chain seq x y z
N MET A 1 19.63 -4.30 -4.16
CA MET A 1 19.31 -2.86 -4.24
C MET A 1 17.82 -2.77 -4.31
N SER A 2 17.21 -1.82 -3.60
CA SER A 2 15.77 -1.60 -3.73
C SER A 2 15.42 -1.05 -5.10
N ILE A 3 14.19 -1.32 -5.53
CA ILE A 3 13.71 -0.95 -6.86
C ILE A 3 13.12 0.46 -6.83
N THR A 4 13.56 1.31 -7.76
CA THR A 4 12.94 2.62 -7.95
C THR A 4 11.56 2.48 -8.60
N ILE A 5 10.72 3.51 -8.48
CA ILE A 5 9.40 3.50 -9.13
C ILE A 5 9.57 3.45 -10.65
N LYS A 6 10.56 4.16 -11.19
CA LYS A 6 10.90 4.15 -12.61
C LYS A 6 11.25 2.75 -13.11
N GLU A 7 12.18 2.07 -12.45
CA GLU A 7 12.58 0.70 -12.80
C GLU A 7 11.39 -0.26 -12.73
N LEU A 8 10.57 -0.16 -11.68
CA LEU A 8 9.38 -1.01 -11.52
C LEU A 8 8.39 -0.85 -12.68
N VAL A 9 8.16 0.39 -13.09
CA VAL A 9 7.23 0.75 -14.18
C VAL A 9 7.77 0.28 -15.54
N GLU A 10 9.07 0.45 -15.77
CA GLU A 10 9.73 0.02 -17.01
C GLU A 10 9.75 -1.52 -17.13
N ASP A 11 9.96 -2.25 -16.03
CA ASP A 11 9.94 -3.72 -16.00
C ASP A 11 8.61 -4.31 -16.50
N VAL A 12 7.49 -3.63 -16.22
CA VAL A 12 6.16 -4.03 -16.71
C VAL A 12 5.79 -3.44 -18.08
N ASN A 13 6.76 -2.86 -18.80
CA ASN A 13 6.62 -2.22 -20.11
C ASN A 13 5.71 -0.98 -20.13
N LEU A 14 5.61 -0.26 -19.02
CA LEU A 14 4.99 1.06 -19.01
C LEU A 14 6.05 2.15 -19.26
N PRO A 15 5.74 3.19 -20.05
CA PRO A 15 6.68 4.27 -20.30
C PRO A 15 6.84 5.14 -19.04
N SER A 16 8.05 5.17 -18.47
CA SER A 16 8.38 6.02 -17.32
C SER A 16 8.16 7.51 -17.58
N ALA A 17 8.28 7.95 -18.83
CA ALA A 17 7.95 9.32 -19.24
C ALA A 17 6.48 9.73 -18.96
N ASN A 18 5.58 8.77 -18.76
CA ASN A 18 4.18 9.03 -18.42
C ASN A 18 3.90 9.06 -16.91
N ILE A 19 4.92 8.88 -16.07
CA ILE A 19 4.79 9.00 -14.62
C ILE A 19 4.40 10.44 -14.29
N GLN A 20 3.26 10.58 -13.60
CA GLN A 20 2.85 11.81 -12.96
C GLN A 20 2.90 11.63 -11.45
N LYS A 21 3.04 12.72 -10.71
CA LYS A 21 3.22 12.70 -9.26
C LYS A 21 2.42 13.81 -8.61
N VAL A 22 1.85 13.49 -7.45
CA VAL A 22 1.32 14.47 -6.51
C VAL A 22 1.77 14.15 -5.09
N LYS A 23 1.76 15.15 -4.21
CA LYS A 23 1.94 14.93 -2.77
C LYS A 23 0.71 14.22 -2.21
N TRP A 24 0.89 13.41 -1.15
CA TRP A 24 -0.22 12.78 -0.45
C TRP A 24 -1.36 13.76 -0.13
N ASN A 25 -2.60 13.29 -0.21
CA ASN A 25 -3.82 14.07 -0.02
C ASN A 25 -4.04 15.21 -1.03
N THR A 26 -3.31 15.21 -2.15
CA THR A 26 -3.55 16.13 -3.27
C THR A 26 -4.49 15.46 -4.29
N PRO A 27 -5.55 16.14 -4.76
CA PRO A 27 -6.44 15.58 -5.77
C PRO A 27 -5.72 15.30 -7.10
N ILE A 28 -6.02 14.16 -7.71
CA ILE A 28 -5.62 13.82 -9.09
C ILE A 28 -6.81 14.10 -10.01
N MET A 29 -6.59 14.91 -11.06
CA MET A 29 -7.67 15.33 -11.97
C MET A 29 -7.96 14.33 -13.09
N SER A 30 -7.10 13.34 -13.29
CA SER A 30 -7.30 12.33 -14.33
C SER A 30 -8.55 11.48 -14.06
N LYS A 31 -9.39 11.38 -15.09
CA LYS A 31 -10.58 10.51 -15.12
C LYS A 31 -10.32 9.19 -15.86
N LYS A 32 -9.10 8.94 -16.32
CA LYS A 32 -8.75 7.74 -17.09
C LYS A 32 -8.44 6.56 -16.18
N GLU A 33 -8.52 5.36 -16.77
CA GLU A 33 -8.00 4.15 -16.13
C GLU A 33 -6.50 4.28 -15.85
N GLY A 34 -6.03 3.63 -14.79
CA GLY A 34 -4.62 3.34 -14.64
C GLY A 34 -4.24 2.85 -13.27
N ILE A 35 -2.98 3.05 -12.91
CA ILE A 35 -2.39 2.62 -11.64
C ILE A 35 -1.92 3.81 -10.82
N TYR A 36 -1.73 3.58 -9.53
CA TYR A 36 -1.10 4.53 -8.62
C TYR A 36 -0.21 3.79 -7.61
N ILE A 37 0.88 4.45 -7.24
CA ILE A 37 1.92 3.94 -6.35
C ILE A 37 2.12 4.97 -5.25
N VAL A 38 2.01 4.55 -3.99
CA VAL A 38 2.31 5.38 -2.81
C VAL A 38 3.74 5.10 -2.40
N SER A 39 4.55 6.14 -2.27
CA SER A 39 5.98 6.02 -1.96
C SER A 39 6.45 7.05 -0.95
N LEU A 40 7.50 6.67 -0.21
CA LEU A 40 8.32 7.56 0.62
C LEU A 40 9.13 8.56 -0.22
N SER A 41 9.54 8.15 -1.43
CA SER A 41 10.34 8.96 -2.33
C SER A 41 9.51 10.07 -2.96
N GLU A 42 10.09 11.27 -3.02
CA GLU A 42 9.52 12.36 -3.81
C GLU A 42 9.93 12.30 -5.29
N ASN A 43 10.85 11.43 -5.68
CA ASN A 43 11.34 11.28 -7.04
C ASN A 43 11.29 9.80 -7.44
N GLU A 44 10.77 9.50 -8.63
CA GLU A 44 10.60 8.17 -9.18
C GLU A 44 11.92 7.41 -9.44
N GLU A 45 13.04 8.13 -9.51
CA GLU A 45 14.40 7.59 -9.73
C GLU A 45 15.19 7.39 -8.42
N ILE A 46 14.62 7.78 -7.27
CA ILE A 46 15.31 7.74 -5.98
C ILE A 46 14.64 6.74 -5.06
N ASN A 47 15.44 5.99 -4.31
CA ASN A 47 14.98 5.14 -3.21
C ASN A 47 15.19 5.85 -1.86
N LYS A 48 14.21 6.64 -1.41
CA LYS A 48 14.15 7.11 -0.03
C LYS A 48 13.65 5.96 0.83
N THR A 49 14.55 5.44 1.65
CA THR A 49 14.29 4.33 2.57
C THR A 49 14.07 4.84 3.98
N MET A 50 13.57 3.98 4.87
CA MET A 50 13.34 4.36 6.25
C MET A 50 13.42 3.14 7.15
N THR A 51 14.50 3.07 7.92
CA THR A 51 14.84 1.91 8.74
C THR A 51 13.83 1.68 9.85
N GLU A 52 13.38 2.77 10.51
CA GLU A 52 12.42 2.70 11.59
C GLU A 52 10.98 2.69 11.05
N PHE A 53 10.14 1.81 11.56
CA PHE A 53 8.73 1.76 11.18
C PHE A 53 7.98 2.96 11.77
N PRO A 54 7.50 3.92 10.93
CA PRO A 54 7.02 5.22 11.40
C PRO A 54 5.54 5.15 11.84
N ILE A 55 5.19 4.26 12.75
CA ILE A 55 3.81 4.01 13.13
C ILE A 55 3.30 4.96 14.21
N SER A 56 2.16 5.59 13.95
CA SER A 56 1.45 6.40 14.92
C SER A 56 0.70 5.52 15.92
N MET A 57 1.26 5.42 17.13
CA MET A 57 0.61 4.69 18.23
C MET A 57 -0.74 5.30 18.61
N ASP A 58 -0.93 6.61 18.42
CA ASP A 58 -2.20 7.27 18.70
C ASP A 58 -3.29 6.89 17.71
N ILE A 59 -2.99 6.84 16.40
CA ILE A 59 -3.94 6.37 15.40
C ILE A 59 -4.26 4.89 15.63
N LEU A 60 -3.25 4.06 15.94
CA LEU A 60 -3.44 2.64 16.24
C LEU A 60 -4.37 2.43 17.44
N LYS A 61 -4.12 3.13 18.56
CA LYS A 61 -4.98 3.06 19.77
C LYS A 61 -6.41 3.51 19.47
N LYS A 62 -6.60 4.58 18.69
CA LYS A 62 -7.94 5.01 18.26
C LYS A 62 -8.64 3.95 17.41
N TRP A 63 -7.91 3.27 16.53
CA TRP A 63 -8.45 2.21 15.71
C TRP A 63 -8.86 0.98 16.53
N ILE A 64 -8.02 0.55 17.48
CA ILE A 64 -8.34 -0.52 18.43
C ILE A 64 -9.59 -0.16 19.22
N LYS A 65 -9.65 1.05 19.80
CA LYS A 65 -10.81 1.53 20.56
C LYS A 65 -12.10 1.48 19.74
N LYS A 66 -12.02 1.86 18.45
CA LYS A 66 -13.17 1.83 17.53
C LYS A 66 -13.66 0.41 17.24
N LEU A 67 -12.77 -0.57 17.12
CA LEU A 67 -13.10 -1.95 16.81
C LEU A 67 -13.44 -2.80 18.05
N GLY A 68 -13.04 -2.34 19.22
CA GLY A 68 -13.11 -3.07 20.48
C GLY A 68 -11.96 -4.07 20.67
N HIS A 69 -11.46 -4.68 19.59
CA HIS A 69 -10.29 -5.56 19.59
C HIS A 69 -9.73 -5.70 18.16
N PHE A 70 -8.59 -6.37 18.05
CA PHE A 70 -8.08 -7.01 16.83
C PHE A 70 -7.99 -8.51 17.08
N THR A 71 -7.83 -9.30 16.02
CA THR A 71 -7.30 -10.65 16.14
C THR A 71 -5.89 -10.73 15.58
N ILE A 72 -5.01 -11.51 16.20
CA ILE A 72 -3.72 -11.91 15.65
C ILE A 72 -3.65 -13.42 15.70
N ASP A 73 -3.51 -14.05 14.53
CA ASP A 73 -3.50 -15.51 14.40
C ASP A 73 -4.74 -16.16 15.06
N LYS A 74 -5.87 -15.46 14.96
CA LYS A 74 -7.20 -15.80 15.52
C LYS A 74 -7.38 -15.57 17.02
N GLU A 75 -6.36 -15.07 17.73
CA GLU A 75 -6.47 -14.70 19.13
C GLU A 75 -6.80 -13.21 19.28
N ASP A 76 -7.78 -12.89 20.13
CA ASP A 76 -8.18 -11.51 20.39
C ASP A 76 -7.10 -10.74 21.15
N THR A 77 -6.88 -9.48 20.78
CA THR A 77 -6.01 -8.57 21.51
C THR A 77 -6.45 -7.11 21.39
N GLN A 78 -6.21 -6.35 22.45
CA GLN A 78 -6.34 -4.90 22.48
C GLN A 78 -4.99 -4.22 22.72
N ASP A 79 -3.91 -5.00 22.80
CA ASP A 79 -2.57 -4.46 23.07
C ASP A 79 -1.99 -3.85 21.79
N ALA A 80 -1.90 -2.52 21.80
CA ALA A 80 -1.35 -1.75 20.69
C ALA A 80 0.11 -2.13 20.38
N ASN A 81 0.93 -2.52 21.37
CA ASN A 81 2.32 -2.90 21.13
C ASN A 81 2.41 -4.25 20.42
N ILE A 82 1.56 -5.22 20.78
CA ILE A 82 1.52 -6.51 20.08
C ILE A 82 1.12 -6.29 18.62
N ILE A 83 0.10 -5.48 18.36
CA ILE A 83 -0.36 -5.17 16.98
C ILE A 83 0.72 -4.40 16.21
N ARG A 84 1.37 -3.41 16.84
CA ARG A 84 2.50 -2.66 16.27
C ARG A 84 3.63 -3.58 15.85
N ASN A 85 4.04 -4.49 16.74
CA ASN A 85 5.11 -5.45 16.47
C ASN A 85 4.75 -6.37 15.30
N ARG A 86 3.50 -6.87 15.26
CA ARG A 86 3.04 -7.68 14.13
C ARG A 86 3.05 -6.91 12.80
N LEU A 87 2.66 -5.64 12.79
CA LEU A 87 2.76 -4.79 11.59
C LEU A 87 4.23 -4.57 11.17
N ASN A 88 5.12 -4.35 12.15
CA ASN A 88 6.55 -4.13 11.91
C ASN A 88 7.26 -5.32 11.25
N GLU A 89 6.77 -6.55 11.46
CA GLU A 89 7.26 -7.73 10.75
C GLU A 89 7.17 -7.58 9.22
N PHE A 90 6.26 -6.74 8.72
CA PHE A 90 6.03 -6.49 7.30
C PHE A 90 6.60 -5.17 6.79
N TRP A 91 7.17 -4.34 7.67
CA TRP A 91 7.87 -3.14 7.25
C TRP A 91 9.14 -3.52 6.48
N ILE A 92 9.39 -2.86 5.35
CA ILE A 92 10.52 -3.15 4.48
C ILE A 92 11.47 -1.95 4.53
N PRO A 93 12.52 -1.99 5.37
CA PRO A 93 13.29 -0.81 5.75
C PRO A 93 14.12 -0.23 4.60
N ASP A 94 14.43 -1.03 3.60
CA ASP A 94 15.23 -0.66 2.44
C ASP A 94 14.40 -0.34 1.19
N GLU A 95 13.06 -0.33 1.28
CA GLU A 95 12.16 -0.03 0.15
C GLU A 95 11.44 1.32 0.30
N ASN A 96 11.17 1.97 -0.83
CA ASN A 96 10.40 3.23 -0.86
C ASN A 96 8.91 3.00 -1.12
N ILE A 97 8.55 1.91 -1.80
CA ILE A 97 7.19 1.65 -2.29
C ILE A 97 6.34 1.04 -1.17
N ILE A 98 5.32 1.78 -0.75
CA ILE A 98 4.46 1.42 0.39
C ILE A 98 3.18 0.74 -0.08
N TYR A 99 2.66 1.11 -1.25
CA TYR A 99 1.44 0.55 -1.81
C TYR A 99 1.36 0.71 -3.32
N ILE A 100 0.80 -0.29 -3.99
CA ILE A 100 0.48 -0.27 -5.42
C ILE A 100 -1.02 -0.56 -5.56
N GLY A 101 -1.74 0.28 -6.29
CA GLY A 101 -3.17 0.14 -6.48
C GLY A 101 -3.60 0.36 -7.93
N LYS A 102 -4.71 -0.28 -8.28
CA LYS A 102 -5.40 -0.10 -9.57
C LYS A 102 -6.62 0.80 -9.48
N ALA A 103 -6.90 1.47 -10.58
CA ALA A 103 -8.07 2.32 -10.77
C ALA A 103 -8.76 2.02 -12.12
N PRO A 104 -9.54 0.92 -12.21
CA PRO A 104 -10.30 0.60 -13.41
C PRO A 104 -11.36 1.67 -13.67
N LEU A 105 -11.67 1.90 -14.96
CA LEU A 105 -12.81 2.72 -15.35
C LEU A 105 -14.11 2.10 -14.85
N ARG A 106 -14.96 2.92 -14.23
CA ARG A 106 -16.27 2.50 -13.74
C ARG A 106 -17.37 2.96 -14.71
N LYS A 107 -18.49 2.22 -14.74
CA LYS A 107 -19.65 2.54 -15.59
C LYS A 107 -20.17 3.97 -15.41
N ASN A 108 -20.09 4.52 -14.20
CA ASN A 108 -20.57 5.86 -13.87
C ASN A 108 -19.46 6.94 -13.99
N GLY A 109 -18.40 6.64 -14.72
CA GLY A 109 -17.21 7.47 -14.81
C GLY A 109 -16.32 7.39 -13.56
N GLY A 110 -15.20 8.09 -13.63
CA GLY A 110 -14.15 8.08 -12.60
C GLY A 110 -13.10 7.01 -12.89
N GLY A 111 -11.84 7.45 -12.80
CA GLY A 111 -10.65 6.63 -12.99
C GLY A 111 -9.70 6.82 -11.81
N ILE A 112 -8.40 7.01 -12.09
CA ILE A 112 -7.37 7.21 -11.07
C ILE A 112 -7.76 8.27 -10.04
N GLY A 113 -8.17 9.45 -10.50
CA GLY A 113 -8.52 10.56 -9.61
C GLY A 113 -9.59 10.22 -8.58
N LYS A 114 -10.68 9.59 -9.04
CA LYS A 114 -11.77 9.18 -8.14
C LYS A 114 -11.33 8.08 -7.18
N ARG A 115 -10.54 7.11 -7.65
CA ARG A 115 -10.05 6.00 -6.82
C ARG A 115 -9.13 6.49 -5.70
N VAL A 116 -8.20 7.39 -6.03
CA VAL A 116 -7.26 7.96 -5.06
C VAL A 116 -7.99 8.87 -4.07
N GLN A 117 -8.98 9.66 -4.52
CA GLN A 117 -9.83 10.43 -3.60
C GLN A 117 -10.59 9.53 -2.62
N GLU A 118 -11.24 8.46 -3.11
CA GLU A 118 -11.91 7.48 -2.26
C GLU A 118 -10.95 6.85 -1.24
N TYR A 119 -9.71 6.61 -1.65
CA TYR A 119 -8.69 6.10 -0.76
C TYR A 119 -8.38 7.07 0.38
N TYR A 120 -8.24 8.37 0.09
CA TYR A 120 -8.07 9.40 1.13
C TYR A 120 -9.30 9.48 2.05
N ASP A 121 -10.49 9.60 1.47
CA ASP A 121 -11.76 9.79 2.19
C ASP A 121 -12.10 8.64 3.13
N THR A 122 -11.64 7.42 2.84
CA THR A 122 -12.15 6.21 3.50
C THR A 122 -11.90 6.15 5.02
N ALA A 123 -11.25 7.05 5.74
CA ALA A 123 -10.98 6.87 7.19
C ALA A 123 -10.33 5.51 7.57
N ILE A 124 -9.76 5.41 8.77
CA ILE A 124 -9.16 4.15 9.22
C ILE A 124 -10.23 3.19 9.79
N GLY A 125 -10.12 1.91 9.44
CA GLY A 125 -11.03 0.86 9.91
C GLY A 125 -12.39 0.80 9.21
N GLU A 126 -12.69 1.70 8.28
CA GLU A 126 -13.93 1.64 7.52
C GLU A 126 -13.87 0.65 6.35
N ARG A 127 -15.05 0.21 5.92
CA ARG A 127 -15.23 -0.75 4.84
C ARG A 127 -15.25 -0.13 3.45
N GLY A 128 -15.35 1.19 3.33
CA GLY A 128 -15.46 1.82 2.03
C GLY A 128 -15.43 3.35 2.11
N PRO A 129 -15.37 4.03 0.96
CA PRO A 129 -15.48 3.47 -0.40
C PRO A 129 -14.26 2.68 -0.91
N HIS A 130 -13.09 2.79 -0.28
CA HIS A 130 -11.87 2.07 -0.65
C HIS A 130 -11.09 1.52 0.54
N ALA A 131 -11.33 0.25 0.87
CA ALA A 131 -10.82 -0.36 2.11
C ALA A 131 -9.41 -0.98 2.00
N GLY A 132 -8.73 -0.79 0.86
CA GLY A 132 -7.33 -1.18 0.67
C GLY A 132 -6.38 -0.17 1.30
N GLY A 133 -5.16 -0.58 1.64
CA GLY A 133 -4.11 0.34 2.10
C GLY A 133 -4.36 0.98 3.48
N HIS A 134 -5.19 0.40 4.34
CA HIS A 134 -5.43 0.90 5.71
C HIS A 134 -4.13 1.07 6.51
N TRP A 135 -3.16 0.18 6.30
CA TRP A 135 -1.88 0.23 7.01
C TRP A 135 -1.08 1.51 6.70
N ILE A 136 -1.24 2.14 5.54
CA ILE A 136 -0.60 3.44 5.25
C ILE A 136 -1.13 4.52 6.19
N LYS A 137 -2.43 4.48 6.53
CA LYS A 137 -3.06 5.50 7.38
C LYS A 137 -2.57 5.45 8.83
N LEU A 138 -1.75 4.45 9.19
CA LEU A 138 -1.07 4.37 10.48
C LEU A 138 0.27 5.11 10.49
N LEU A 139 0.81 5.52 9.35
CA LEU A 139 2.14 6.11 9.29
C LEU A 139 2.13 7.56 9.80
N GLU A 140 3.13 7.96 10.57
CA GLU A 140 3.31 9.34 11.06
C GLU A 140 3.75 10.27 9.92
N CYS A 141 4.50 9.73 8.96
CA CYS A 141 5.03 10.45 7.81
C CYS A 141 4.04 10.57 6.63
N LEU A 142 2.72 10.44 6.88
CA LEU A 142 1.70 10.50 5.81
C LEU A 142 1.83 11.74 4.93
N ASN A 143 2.13 12.89 5.53
CA ASN A 143 2.32 14.17 4.86
C ASN A 143 3.63 14.26 4.04
N GLU A 144 4.53 13.29 4.15
CA GLU A 144 5.75 13.19 3.34
C GLU A 144 5.59 12.21 2.17
N LEU A 145 4.53 11.41 2.16
CA LEU A 145 4.29 10.46 1.09
C LEU A 145 3.92 11.15 -0.22
N HIS A 146 4.22 10.49 -1.33
CA HIS A 146 3.86 10.90 -2.67
C HIS A 146 3.04 9.81 -3.34
N VAL A 147 2.14 10.23 -4.23
CA VAL A 147 1.39 9.34 -5.10
C VAL A 147 1.86 9.55 -6.53
N PHE A 148 2.50 8.52 -7.07
CA PHE A 148 2.83 8.42 -8.48
C PHE A 148 1.69 7.72 -9.19
N TYR A 149 1.35 8.15 -10.39
CA TYR A 149 0.28 7.53 -11.16
C TYR A 149 0.56 7.56 -12.64
N ILE A 150 0.02 6.56 -13.34
CA ILE A 150 0.19 6.38 -14.77
C ILE A 150 -1.16 5.97 -15.34
N GLU A 151 -1.61 6.70 -16.35
CA GLU A 151 -2.77 6.31 -17.15
C GLU A 151 -2.41 5.10 -18.00
N CYS A 152 -3.18 4.02 -17.88
CA CYS A 152 -2.98 2.80 -18.67
C CYS A 152 -4.31 2.07 -18.84
N THR A 153 -4.41 1.26 -19.90
CA THR A 153 -5.50 0.29 -20.03
C THR A 153 -5.17 -0.98 -19.22
N ASP A 154 -6.17 -1.76 -18.84
CA ASP A 154 -5.98 -3.00 -18.06
C ASP A 154 -5.19 -2.75 -16.76
N SER A 155 -5.64 -1.78 -15.97
CA SER A 155 -5.06 -1.44 -14.67
C SER A 155 -4.97 -2.64 -13.72
N ALA A 156 -5.85 -3.63 -13.87
CA ALA A 156 -5.82 -4.86 -13.08
C ALA A 156 -4.68 -5.79 -13.47
N GLY A 157 -4.47 -6.02 -14.78
CA GLY A 157 -3.33 -6.79 -15.26
C GLY A 157 -2.01 -6.08 -14.96
N VAL A 158 -1.95 -4.75 -15.12
CA VAL A 158 -0.76 -3.96 -14.81
C VAL A 158 -0.42 -3.99 -13.32
N GLU A 159 -1.38 -3.77 -12.41
CA GLU A 159 -1.15 -3.87 -10.97
C GLU A 159 -0.64 -5.27 -10.57
N SER A 160 -1.22 -6.33 -11.14
CA SER A 160 -0.77 -7.70 -10.90
C SER A 160 0.70 -7.90 -11.27
N LYS A 161 1.12 -7.36 -12.42
CA LYS A 161 2.52 -7.41 -12.88
C LYS A 161 3.44 -6.58 -11.98
N LEU A 162 3.04 -5.36 -11.61
CA LEU A 162 3.82 -4.48 -10.72
C LEU A 162 4.03 -5.13 -9.35
N LEU A 163 3.01 -5.77 -8.78
CA LEU A 163 3.12 -6.47 -7.49
C LEU A 163 4.06 -7.68 -7.58
N ALA A 164 4.02 -8.43 -8.69
CA ALA A 164 4.94 -9.54 -8.92
C ALA A 164 6.39 -9.04 -9.07
N ALA A 165 6.61 -8.04 -9.93
CA ALA A 165 7.92 -7.42 -10.17
C ALA A 165 8.52 -6.87 -8.86
N PHE A 166 7.71 -6.19 -8.04
CA PHE A 166 8.15 -5.72 -6.72
C PHE A 166 8.67 -6.89 -5.87
N GLY A 167 7.89 -7.96 -5.72
CA GLY A 167 8.29 -9.12 -4.91
C GLY A 167 9.53 -9.86 -5.43
N GLU A 168 9.79 -9.81 -6.74
CA GLU A 168 10.97 -10.40 -7.37
C GLU A 168 12.23 -9.55 -7.17
N GLN A 169 12.08 -8.22 -7.06
CA GLN A 169 13.19 -7.26 -7.07
C GLN A 169 13.58 -6.72 -5.69
N VAL A 170 12.80 -6.98 -4.64
CA VAL A 170 13.24 -6.70 -3.26
C VAL A 170 14.60 -7.34 -2.95
N SER A 171 15.30 -6.77 -1.97
CA SER A 171 16.59 -7.27 -1.51
C SER A 171 16.54 -8.72 -0.99
N THR A 172 17.69 -9.39 -1.01
CA THR A 172 17.85 -10.72 -0.42
C THR A 172 17.45 -10.75 1.06
N GLU A 173 17.83 -9.72 1.82
CA GLU A 173 17.46 -9.58 3.23
C GLU A 173 15.94 -9.55 3.41
N THR A 174 15.23 -8.78 2.58
CA THR A 174 13.76 -8.74 2.60
C THR A 174 13.14 -10.07 2.20
N LYS A 175 13.70 -10.77 1.20
CA LYS A 175 13.26 -12.12 0.80
C LYS A 175 13.41 -13.11 1.95
N GLU A 176 14.55 -13.10 2.63
CA GLU A 176 14.79 -13.96 3.80
C GLU A 176 13.82 -13.65 4.93
N LYS A 177 13.69 -12.37 5.30
CA LYS A 177 12.78 -11.88 6.34
C LYS A 177 11.32 -12.29 6.10
N LEU A 178 10.85 -12.21 4.85
CA LEU A 178 9.45 -12.45 4.48
C LEU A 178 9.19 -13.83 3.88
N SER A 179 10.19 -14.70 3.79
CA SER A 179 10.12 -16.02 3.14
C SER A 179 8.95 -16.90 3.60
N THR A 180 8.60 -16.84 4.89
CA THR A 180 7.50 -17.62 5.49
C THR A 180 6.16 -16.88 5.52
N LYS A 181 6.15 -15.61 5.09
CA LYS A 181 5.03 -14.67 5.25
C LYS A 181 4.11 -14.59 4.03
N GLY A 182 4.24 -15.53 3.10
CA GLY A 182 3.42 -15.60 1.88
C GLY A 182 4.04 -14.82 0.73
N VAL A 183 3.20 -14.26 -0.14
CA VAL A 183 3.67 -13.41 -1.24
C VAL A 183 4.29 -12.12 -0.68
N ILE A 184 5.45 -11.73 -1.23
CA ILE A 184 6.12 -10.47 -0.89
C ILE A 184 5.41 -9.35 -1.64
N LEU A 185 4.89 -8.38 -0.89
CA LEU A 185 4.12 -7.25 -1.39
C LEU A 185 4.57 -5.98 -0.67
N PRO A 186 4.34 -4.79 -1.26
CA PRO A 186 4.52 -3.53 -0.55
C PRO A 186 3.83 -3.55 0.81
N PHE A 187 4.33 -2.77 1.76
CA PHE A 187 3.92 -2.82 3.16
C PHE A 187 2.39 -2.92 3.32
N ALA A 188 1.63 -2.04 2.66
CA ALA A 188 0.19 -1.94 2.83
C ALA A 188 -0.67 -2.74 1.82
N ASN A 189 -0.05 -3.46 0.89
CA ASN A 189 -0.74 -4.44 0.06
C ASN A 189 -0.90 -5.75 0.84
N LEU A 190 -2.13 -6.27 0.90
CA LEU A 190 -2.46 -7.50 1.65
C LEU A 190 -2.72 -8.71 0.74
N GLU A 191 -3.00 -8.46 -0.53
CA GLU A 191 -3.35 -9.44 -1.55
C GLU A 191 -2.73 -8.99 -2.89
N ASP A 192 -2.30 -9.94 -3.69
CA ASP A 192 -1.79 -9.70 -5.05
C ASP A 192 -2.92 -9.71 -6.10
N GLY A 193 -2.57 -9.50 -7.38
CA GLY A 193 -3.53 -9.55 -8.48
C GLY A 193 -4.13 -10.96 -8.75
N LYS A 194 -3.59 -12.01 -8.12
CA LYS A 194 -3.98 -13.42 -8.27
C LYS A 194 -4.67 -13.99 -7.03
N LYS A 195 -5.04 -13.15 -6.06
CA LYS A 195 -5.67 -13.51 -4.77
C LYS A 195 -4.76 -14.27 -3.79
N LEU A 196 -3.46 -14.29 -4.01
CA LEU A 196 -2.49 -14.74 -3.01
C LEU A 196 -2.34 -13.65 -1.95
N ARG A 197 -2.26 -14.06 -0.68
CA ARG A 197 -2.29 -13.14 0.45
C ARG A 197 -1.00 -13.13 1.25
N LYS A 198 -0.69 -11.95 1.77
CA LYS A 198 0.26 -11.75 2.85
C LYS A 198 -0.25 -12.49 4.10
N LYS A 199 0.56 -13.36 4.69
CA LYS A 199 0.21 -14.13 5.90
C LYS A 199 0.43 -13.28 7.16
N HIS A 200 -0.33 -12.18 7.29
CA HIS A 200 -0.17 -11.22 8.39
C HIS A 200 -0.82 -11.65 9.70
N GLY A 201 -1.78 -12.57 9.69
CA GLY A 201 -2.46 -13.02 10.90
C GLY A 201 -3.45 -12.01 11.51
N LEU A 202 -3.31 -10.72 11.20
CA LEU A 202 -4.26 -9.67 11.63
C LEU A 202 -5.68 -9.93 11.08
N GLY A 203 -6.67 -9.99 11.94
CA GLY A 203 -8.08 -10.02 11.59
C GLY A 203 -8.88 -8.94 12.31
N HIS A 204 -10.20 -8.92 12.09
CA HIS A 204 -11.14 -7.93 12.64
C HIS A 204 -10.74 -6.45 12.41
N MET A 205 -10.01 -6.16 11.32
CA MET A 205 -9.53 -4.80 11.02
C MET A 205 -10.65 -3.81 10.63
N LYS A 206 -11.91 -4.24 10.60
CA LYS A 206 -13.08 -3.44 10.20
C LYS A 206 -14.27 -3.90 11.05
N PRO A 207 -15.23 -3.01 11.40
CA PRO A 207 -16.42 -3.41 12.14
C PRO A 207 -17.16 -4.56 11.45
N SER A 208 -17.74 -5.46 12.23
CA SER A 208 -18.69 -6.48 11.74
C SER A 208 -19.90 -5.79 11.07
N LYS A 209 -20.57 -6.49 10.15
CA LYS A 209 -21.82 -5.98 9.57
C LYS A 209 -22.92 -6.05 10.60
#